data_AF-A0A815P328-F1
#
_entry.id   AF-A0A815P328-F1
#
_cell.length_a   1.000
_cell.length_b   1.000
_cell.length_c   1.000
_cell.angle_alpha   90.00
_cell.angle_beta   90.00
_cell.angle_gamma   90.00
#
_symmetry.space_group_name_H-M   'P 1'
#
loop_
_entity.id
_entity.type
_entity.pdbx_description
1 polymer ?
#
loop_
_entity_poly.entity_id
_entity_poly.type
_entity_poly.pdbx_seq_one_letter_code
_entity_poly.pdbx_strand_id
1 'polypeptide(L)'
;MKIDRSKLKKYLPEPPADCKLFIDKLKSCDRKELHDLLKPITIWHIGKCELYHWIDALDLFDAILEEACIKSGTWMLNCDKPENAELKILVLDILHFTALLIEHSYSRHLYNSIEYLIMLLQSSDVHIVLGVLSLLYVFSKRSNFITRLQLDKKQALIGRLIFLAETWGGRENGFDLARCCSVRNPADFPEHATNLHFAYTVPSESSTINGPTMQTPKQIEIPNVHLAGPNAAAVMEIVLAQHTLPEDKQIKLFTHLRLAYAFPSFDQRLLCIQARLQALSILVYSAAIQEANNVLYDGLIEELVEVLNVRDSTLTDIKASALKTLTSIIHLERTTKHPPRLQEIIEATQANSYHGFLPALVRQCIDKLTDDSNERFPQSLSTALFSFLYHLASYETGGDALVNCGIMQSLIKVVNYYDESQDFIMFVTRAVRVIDLITTLDMTSFQTNNGLQAFINRLE
;
A
#
# COMPACT_ATOMS: atom_id res chain seq x y z
N MET A 1 -7.96 -8.00 -22.59
CA MET A 1 -8.09 -9.25 -21.83
C MET A 1 -8.82 -10.29 -22.68
N LYS A 2 -8.60 -11.58 -22.41
CA LYS A 2 -9.46 -12.65 -22.94
C LYS A 2 -9.87 -13.49 -21.75
N ILE A 3 -10.72 -12.92 -20.89
CA ILE A 3 -11.51 -13.74 -19.98
C ILE A 3 -12.25 -14.73 -20.86
N ASP A 4 -12.07 -16.01 -20.54
CA ASP A 4 -12.73 -17.09 -21.26
C ASP A 4 -14.24 -17.00 -21.01
N ARG A 5 -14.94 -16.33 -21.94
CA ARG A 5 -16.39 -16.12 -21.90
C ARG A 5 -17.16 -17.46 -21.89
N SER A 6 -16.52 -18.57 -22.26
CA SER A 6 -17.10 -19.91 -22.30
C SER A 6 -17.18 -20.61 -20.94
N LYS A 7 -16.42 -20.16 -19.94
CA LYS A 7 -16.41 -20.74 -18.57
C LYS A 7 -17.50 -20.18 -17.64
N LEU A 8 -18.45 -19.39 -18.17
CA LEU A 8 -19.33 -18.54 -17.36
C LEU A 8 -20.78 -19.06 -17.27
N LYS A 9 -21.43 -18.77 -16.13
CA LYS A 9 -22.80 -19.21 -15.81
C LYS A 9 -23.81 -18.73 -16.85
N LYS A 10 -24.77 -19.60 -17.20
CA LYS A 10 -25.86 -19.35 -18.17
C LYS A 10 -26.83 -18.21 -17.80
N TYR A 11 -26.79 -17.69 -16.57
CA TYR A 11 -27.65 -16.60 -16.13
C TYR A 11 -26.82 -15.61 -15.31
N LEU A 12 -26.72 -14.38 -15.81
CA LEU A 12 -26.08 -13.26 -15.16
C LEU A 12 -27.16 -12.19 -14.92
N PRO A 13 -27.33 -11.69 -13.69
CA PRO A 13 -28.25 -10.59 -13.44
C PRO A 13 -27.83 -9.35 -14.24
N GLU A 14 -28.78 -8.51 -14.64
CA GLU A 14 -28.44 -7.24 -15.29
C GLU A 14 -27.68 -6.32 -14.31
N PRO A 15 -26.67 -5.58 -14.77
CA PRO A 15 -26.00 -4.60 -13.94
C PRO A 15 -26.95 -3.44 -13.61
N PRO A 16 -26.75 -2.74 -12.47
CA PRO A 16 -27.41 -1.48 -12.17
C PRO A 16 -27.35 -0.50 -13.35
N ALA A 17 -28.39 0.34 -13.52
CA ALA A 17 -28.53 1.20 -14.69
C ALA A 17 -27.38 2.21 -14.82
N ASP A 18 -26.90 2.76 -13.71
CA ASP A 18 -25.74 3.64 -13.63
C ASP A 18 -24.44 2.92 -14.02
N CYS A 19 -24.24 1.66 -13.59
CA CYS A 19 -23.14 0.82 -14.07
C CYS A 19 -23.19 0.66 -15.58
N LYS A 20 -24.36 0.29 -16.12
CA LYS A 20 -24.56 0.04 -17.55
C LYS A 20 -24.24 1.28 -18.37
N LEU A 21 -24.79 2.44 -17.99
CA LEU A 21 -24.54 3.72 -18.65
C LEU A 21 -23.05 4.08 -18.64
N PHE A 22 -22.37 3.87 -17.51
CA PHE A 22 -20.95 4.18 -17.40
C PHE A 22 -20.08 3.24 -18.22
N ILE A 23 -20.39 1.94 -18.21
CA ILE A 23 -19.73 0.92 -19.05
C ILE A 23 -19.90 1.25 -20.53
N ASP A 24 -21.11 1.61 -20.97
CA ASP A 24 -21.37 1.96 -22.37
C ASP A 24 -20.62 3.23 -22.79
N LYS A 25 -20.50 4.22 -21.88
CA LYS A 25 -19.69 5.42 -22.11
C LYS A 25 -18.21 5.06 -22.29
N LEU A 26 -17.64 4.24 -21.39
CA LEU A 26 -16.24 3.77 -21.49
C LEU A 26 -15.94 3.08 -22.81
N LYS A 27 -16.87 2.28 -23.34
CA LYS A 27 -16.70 1.58 -24.62
C LYS A 27 -16.63 2.52 -25.81
N SER A 28 -17.25 3.69 -25.72
CA SER A 28 -17.30 4.66 -26.82
C SER A 28 -16.18 5.69 -26.79
N CYS A 29 -15.42 5.78 -25.68
CA CYS A 29 -14.40 6.80 -25.50
C CYS A 29 -13.14 6.54 -26.33
N ASP A 30 -12.57 7.62 -26.88
CA ASP A 30 -11.17 7.62 -27.30
C ASP A 30 -10.21 7.77 -26.09
N ARG A 31 -8.90 7.76 -26.32
CA ARG A 31 -7.90 7.83 -25.23
C ARG A 31 -7.94 9.14 -24.45
N LYS A 32 -8.21 10.27 -25.12
CA LYS A 32 -8.24 11.58 -24.46
C LYS A 32 -9.51 11.71 -23.63
N GLU A 33 -10.64 11.30 -24.21
CA GLU A 33 -11.91 11.21 -23.50
C GLU A 33 -11.85 10.26 -22.31
N LEU A 34 -11.06 9.19 -22.41
CA LEU A 34 -10.89 8.23 -21.31
C LEU A 34 -10.21 8.87 -20.10
N HIS A 35 -9.17 9.68 -20.29
CA HIS A 35 -8.55 10.45 -19.20
C HIS A 35 -9.58 11.36 -18.51
N ASP A 36 -10.30 12.16 -19.30
CA ASP A 36 -11.28 13.11 -18.79
C ASP A 36 -12.46 12.42 -18.07
N LEU A 37 -12.77 11.19 -18.47
CA LEU A 37 -13.80 10.38 -17.84
C LEU A 37 -13.35 9.74 -16.52
N LEU A 38 -12.11 9.25 -16.44
CA LEU A 38 -11.60 8.52 -15.28
C LEU A 38 -11.09 9.45 -14.16
N LYS A 39 -10.38 10.52 -14.53
CA LYS A 39 -9.76 11.49 -13.59
C LYS A 39 -10.69 12.01 -12.49
N PRO A 40 -11.96 12.39 -12.73
CA PRO A 40 -12.82 12.94 -11.67
C PRO A 40 -13.27 11.89 -10.65
N ILE A 41 -13.06 10.59 -10.91
CA ILE A 41 -13.54 9.51 -10.05
C ILE A 41 -12.51 9.22 -8.98
N THR A 42 -12.57 10.00 -7.89
CA THR A 42 -11.74 9.81 -6.70
C THR A 42 -12.44 8.97 -5.62
N ILE A 43 -13.77 8.92 -5.66
CA ILE A 43 -14.63 8.15 -4.77
C ILE A 43 -15.61 7.35 -5.62
N TRP A 44 -15.93 6.13 -5.17
CA TRP A 44 -16.85 5.26 -5.90
C TRP A 44 -18.30 5.67 -5.68
N HIS A 45 -18.93 6.21 -6.71
CA HIS A 45 -20.34 6.63 -6.70
C HIS A 45 -21.26 5.73 -7.56
N ILE A 46 -20.69 4.73 -8.23
CA ILE A 46 -21.42 3.84 -9.13
C ILE A 46 -21.96 2.64 -8.32
N GLY A 47 -23.07 2.06 -8.75
CA GLY A 47 -23.63 0.84 -8.19
C GLY A 47 -22.61 -0.30 -8.09
N LYS A 48 -22.80 -1.17 -7.10
CA LYS A 48 -21.97 -2.36 -6.93
C LYS A 48 -22.47 -3.48 -7.83
N CYS A 49 -21.61 -4.05 -8.68
CA CYS A 49 -22.00 -5.16 -9.56
C CYS A 49 -20.88 -6.20 -9.75
N GLU A 50 -21.16 -7.28 -10.48
CA GLU A 50 -20.16 -8.29 -10.80
C GLU A 50 -19.09 -7.73 -11.74
N LEU A 51 -17.82 -8.08 -11.50
CA LEU A 51 -16.69 -7.66 -12.35
C LEU A 51 -16.87 -8.10 -13.81
N TYR A 52 -17.68 -9.14 -14.05
CA TYR A 52 -18.06 -9.61 -15.38
C TYR A 52 -18.63 -8.52 -16.29
N HIS A 53 -19.42 -7.58 -15.76
CA HIS A 53 -20.02 -6.54 -16.61
C HIS A 53 -18.98 -5.54 -17.15
N TRP A 54 -17.80 -5.51 -16.53
CA TRP A 54 -16.71 -4.60 -16.86
C TRP A 54 -15.68 -5.19 -17.83
N ILE A 55 -15.88 -6.42 -18.33
CA ILE A 55 -14.88 -7.12 -19.16
C ILE A 55 -14.44 -6.29 -20.36
N ASP A 56 -15.36 -5.71 -21.12
CA ASP A 56 -15.00 -4.92 -22.31
C ASP A 56 -14.20 -3.65 -21.93
N ALA A 57 -14.49 -3.04 -20.77
CA ALA A 57 -13.71 -1.89 -20.28
C ALA A 57 -12.33 -2.32 -19.78
N LEU A 58 -12.24 -3.46 -19.09
CA LEU A 58 -10.98 -4.07 -18.68
C LEU A 58 -10.15 -4.52 -19.89
N ASP A 59 -10.80 -4.94 -20.99
CA ASP A 59 -10.15 -5.27 -22.25
C ASP A 59 -9.50 -4.05 -22.89
N LEU A 60 -10.17 -2.90 -22.84
CA LEU A 60 -9.62 -1.61 -23.28
C LEU A 60 -8.42 -1.21 -22.40
N PHE A 61 -8.54 -1.35 -21.08
CA PHE A 61 -7.46 -1.03 -20.14
C PHE A 61 -6.24 -1.90 -20.37
N ASP A 62 -6.43 -3.20 -20.62
CA ASP A 62 -5.34 -4.12 -20.93
C ASP A 62 -4.52 -3.69 -22.13
N ALA A 63 -5.14 -3.22 -23.21
CA ALA A 63 -4.41 -2.75 -24.38
C ALA A 63 -3.48 -1.57 -24.05
N ILE A 64 -3.92 -0.69 -23.15
CA ILE A 64 -3.14 0.48 -22.69
C ILE A 64 -2.03 0.04 -21.72
N LEU A 65 -2.33 -0.88 -20.80
CA LEU A 65 -1.35 -1.45 -19.87
C LEU A 65 -0.28 -2.25 -20.60
N GLU A 66 -0.66 -3.00 -21.64
CA GLU A 66 0.25 -3.72 -22.52
C GLU A 66 1.21 -2.77 -23.22
N GLU A 67 0.69 -1.70 -23.84
CA GLU A 67 1.51 -0.67 -24.48
C GLU A 67 2.47 -0.01 -23.49
N ALA A 68 2.01 0.29 -22.27
CA ALA A 68 2.84 0.86 -21.22
C ALA A 68 3.99 -0.05 -20.81
N CYS A 69 3.77 -1.37 -20.82
CA CYS A 69 4.75 -2.38 -20.44
C CYS A 69 5.76 -2.74 -21.54
N ILE A 70 5.61 -2.23 -22.77
CA ILE A 70 6.58 -2.47 -23.85
C ILE A 70 7.94 -1.92 -23.41
N LYS A 71 8.97 -2.76 -23.45
CA LYS A 71 10.33 -2.34 -23.11
C LYS A 71 10.96 -1.56 -24.26
N SER A 72 11.56 -0.43 -23.95
CA SER A 72 12.42 0.34 -24.84
C SER A 72 13.87 0.13 -24.43
N GLY A 73 14.63 -0.63 -25.21
CA GLY A 73 15.90 -1.19 -24.74
C GLY A 73 15.64 -2.42 -23.85
N THR A 74 16.36 -2.54 -22.74
CA THR A 74 16.29 -3.73 -21.86
C THR A 74 15.46 -3.47 -20.59
N TRP A 75 15.50 -2.24 -20.07
CA TRP A 75 14.92 -1.89 -18.76
C TRP A 75 13.83 -0.83 -18.76
N MET A 76 13.89 0.18 -19.62
CA MET A 76 12.92 1.27 -19.59
C MET A 76 11.56 0.82 -20.12
N LEU A 77 10.49 1.04 -19.36
CA LEU A 77 9.12 0.81 -19.84
C LEU A 77 8.67 1.96 -20.74
N ASN A 78 7.75 1.69 -21.66
CA ASN A 78 7.27 2.69 -22.59
C ASN A 78 6.57 3.86 -21.87
N CYS A 79 5.90 3.60 -20.74
CA CYS A 79 5.30 4.66 -19.90
C CYS A 79 6.31 5.49 -19.10
N ASP A 80 7.56 5.04 -18.97
CA ASP A 80 8.63 5.81 -18.29
C ASP A 80 9.26 6.87 -19.19
N LYS A 81 8.99 6.83 -20.49
CA LYS A 81 9.57 7.76 -21.46
C LYS A 81 9.02 9.17 -21.27
N PRO A 82 9.88 10.21 -21.29
CA PRO A 82 9.44 11.60 -21.22
C PRO A 82 8.42 11.97 -22.31
N GLU A 83 8.59 11.43 -23.53
CA GLU A 83 7.68 11.65 -24.65
C GLU A 83 6.28 11.03 -24.48
N ASN A 84 6.14 10.06 -23.57
CA ASN A 84 4.90 9.32 -23.30
C ASN A 84 4.21 9.76 -22.00
N ALA A 85 4.35 11.04 -21.63
CA ALA A 85 3.74 11.58 -20.41
C ALA A 85 2.21 11.39 -20.36
N GLU A 86 1.51 11.51 -21.50
CA GLU A 86 0.07 11.27 -21.59
C GLU A 86 -0.29 9.81 -21.30
N LEU A 87 0.50 8.85 -21.82
CA LEU A 87 0.31 7.42 -21.54
C LEU A 87 0.50 7.12 -20.06
N LYS A 88 1.53 7.70 -19.43
CA LYS A 88 1.78 7.56 -17.99
C LYS A 88 0.57 8.01 -17.16
N ILE A 89 0.01 9.19 -17.47
CA ILE A 89 -1.16 9.72 -16.77
C ILE A 89 -2.34 8.76 -16.92
N LEU A 90 -2.61 8.29 -18.14
CA LEU A 90 -3.70 7.36 -18.40
C LEU A 90 -3.53 6.02 -17.68
N VAL A 91 -2.30 5.50 -17.58
CA VAL A 91 -2.01 4.29 -16.79
C VAL A 91 -2.33 4.51 -15.31
N LEU A 92 -1.98 5.66 -14.74
CA LEU A 92 -2.30 6.00 -13.35
C LEU A 92 -3.81 6.07 -13.12
N ASP A 93 -4.56 6.69 -14.03
CA ASP A 93 -6.02 6.77 -13.96
C ASP A 93 -6.66 5.38 -14.05
N ILE A 94 -6.18 4.52 -14.95
CA ILE A 94 -6.63 3.13 -15.08
C ILE A 94 -6.35 2.34 -13.80
N LEU A 95 -5.14 2.45 -13.23
CA LEU A 95 -4.78 1.75 -11.99
C LEU A 95 -5.66 2.22 -10.82
N HIS A 96 -5.88 3.54 -10.70
CA HIS A 96 -6.74 4.13 -9.68
C HIS A 96 -8.20 3.67 -9.82
N PHE A 97 -8.77 3.82 -11.02
CA PHE A 97 -10.14 3.40 -11.30
C PHE A 97 -10.32 1.90 -11.08
N THR A 98 -9.37 1.09 -11.52
CA THR A 98 -9.41 -0.37 -11.31
C THR A 98 -9.36 -0.71 -9.82
N ALA A 99 -8.61 0.02 -9.00
CA ALA A 99 -8.59 -0.19 -7.55
C ALA A 99 -9.98 0.07 -6.93
N LEU A 100 -10.64 1.17 -7.30
CA LEU A 100 -12.00 1.47 -6.85
C LEU A 100 -13.01 0.42 -7.35
N LEU A 101 -12.94 0.04 -8.63
CA LEU A 101 -13.80 -0.99 -9.22
C LEU A 101 -13.65 -2.33 -8.49
N ILE A 102 -12.41 -2.76 -8.19
CA ILE A 102 -12.18 -4.00 -7.45
C ILE A 102 -12.70 -3.89 -6.02
N GLU A 103 -12.55 -2.76 -5.35
CA GLU A 103 -13.12 -2.57 -4.01
C GLU A 103 -14.65 -2.74 -4.02
N HIS A 104 -15.31 -2.18 -5.03
CA HIS A 104 -16.76 -2.13 -5.18
C HIS A 104 -17.31 -3.10 -6.24
N SER A 105 -16.71 -4.28 -6.39
CA SER A 105 -17.24 -5.36 -7.24
C SER A 105 -17.29 -6.71 -6.54
N TYR A 106 -18.00 -7.65 -7.16
CA TYR A 106 -18.00 -9.08 -6.82
C TYR A 106 -17.24 -9.90 -7.87
N SER A 107 -16.95 -11.17 -7.59
CA SER A 107 -16.26 -12.08 -8.53
C SER A 107 -14.89 -11.57 -9.01
N ARG A 108 -14.12 -10.95 -8.12
CA ARG A 108 -12.78 -10.35 -8.37
C ARG A 108 -11.74 -11.32 -8.97
N HIS A 109 -11.96 -12.62 -8.83
CA HIS A 109 -11.12 -13.66 -9.45
C HIS A 109 -11.16 -13.64 -10.99
N LEU A 110 -12.10 -12.91 -11.60
CA LEU A 110 -12.18 -12.72 -13.04
C LEU A 110 -11.11 -11.75 -13.58
N TYR A 111 -10.50 -10.91 -12.72
CA TYR A 111 -9.42 -10.02 -13.15
C TYR A 111 -8.23 -10.86 -13.66
N ASN A 112 -7.75 -10.58 -14.87
CA ASN A 112 -6.75 -11.40 -15.55
C ASN A 112 -5.66 -10.55 -16.23
N SER A 113 -5.28 -9.45 -15.60
CA SER A 113 -4.28 -8.50 -16.12
C SER A 113 -3.07 -8.37 -15.20
N ILE A 114 -2.83 -9.41 -14.40
CA ILE A 114 -1.81 -9.41 -13.34
C ILE A 114 -0.39 -9.38 -13.90
N GLU A 115 -0.14 -9.91 -15.10
CA GLU A 115 1.15 -9.83 -15.79
C GLU A 115 1.62 -8.38 -15.99
N TYR A 116 0.72 -7.49 -16.41
CA TYR A 116 1.03 -6.08 -16.59
C TYR A 116 1.29 -5.39 -15.25
N LEU A 117 0.49 -5.69 -14.22
CA LEU A 117 0.75 -5.17 -12.87
C LEU A 117 2.13 -5.60 -12.36
N ILE A 118 2.47 -6.88 -12.54
CA ILE A 118 3.77 -7.42 -12.21
C ILE A 118 4.84 -6.61 -12.94
N MET A 119 4.78 -6.47 -14.27
CA MET A 119 5.73 -5.68 -15.08
C MET A 119 5.86 -4.23 -14.61
N LEU A 120 4.76 -3.53 -14.36
CA LEU A 120 4.75 -2.13 -13.92
C LEU A 120 5.39 -1.91 -12.54
N LEU A 121 5.54 -2.92 -11.68
CA LEU A 121 6.36 -2.80 -10.45
C LEU A 121 7.84 -2.50 -10.75
N GLN A 122 8.30 -2.77 -11.98
CA GLN A 122 9.64 -2.45 -12.48
C GLN A 122 9.71 -1.08 -13.19
N SER A 123 8.65 -0.28 -13.14
CA SER A 123 8.65 1.10 -13.64
C SER A 123 9.77 1.93 -13.00
N SER A 124 10.44 2.77 -13.77
CA SER A 124 11.38 3.76 -13.22
C SER A 124 10.65 4.83 -12.42
N ASP A 125 9.41 5.14 -12.78
CA ASP A 125 8.57 6.07 -12.05
C ASP A 125 7.87 5.41 -10.84
N VAL A 126 8.11 5.95 -9.64
CA VAL A 126 7.56 5.41 -8.39
C VAL A 126 6.05 5.61 -8.27
N HIS A 127 5.45 6.59 -8.95
CA HIS A 127 3.99 6.78 -8.93
C HIS A 127 3.27 5.60 -9.59
N ILE A 128 3.82 5.06 -10.68
CA ILE A 128 3.29 3.87 -11.34
C ILE A 128 3.35 2.67 -10.40
N VAL A 129 4.48 2.50 -9.70
CA VAL A 129 4.66 1.45 -8.69
C VAL A 129 3.60 1.58 -7.59
N LEU A 130 3.39 2.80 -7.07
CA LEU A 130 2.36 3.07 -6.04
C LEU A 130 0.93 2.85 -6.55
N GLY A 131 0.64 3.17 -7.81
CA GLY A 131 -0.66 2.86 -8.43
C GLY A 131 -0.93 1.36 -8.45
N VAL A 132 0.08 0.57 -8.84
CA VAL A 132 0.00 -0.89 -8.82
C VAL A 132 -0.15 -1.43 -7.39
N LEU A 133 0.67 -0.94 -6.45
CA LEU A 133 0.59 -1.36 -5.04
C LEU A 133 -0.77 -1.03 -4.42
N SER A 134 -1.36 0.12 -4.77
CA SER A 134 -2.69 0.50 -4.29
C SER A 134 -3.77 -0.49 -4.77
N LEU A 135 -3.73 -0.89 -6.05
CA LEU A 135 -4.62 -1.93 -6.59
C LEU A 135 -4.39 -3.29 -5.91
N LEU A 136 -3.13 -3.71 -5.76
CA LEU A 136 -2.77 -4.97 -5.10
C LEU A 136 -3.19 -4.99 -3.62
N TYR A 137 -3.12 -3.86 -2.93
CA TYR A 137 -3.59 -3.70 -1.55
C TYR A 137 -5.09 -3.92 -1.43
N VAL A 138 -5.88 -3.43 -2.40
CA VAL A 138 -7.33 -3.72 -2.44
C VAL A 138 -7.56 -5.22 -2.64
N PHE A 139 -6.84 -5.85 -3.56
CA PHE A 139 -6.95 -7.30 -3.79
C PHE A 139 -6.62 -8.10 -2.53
N SER A 140 -5.52 -7.79 -1.85
CA SER A 140 -5.07 -8.53 -0.65
C SER A 140 -6.07 -8.41 0.51
N LYS A 141 -6.71 -7.25 0.69
CA LYS A 141 -7.68 -7.02 1.77
C LYS A 141 -9.09 -7.53 1.46
N ARG A 142 -9.53 -7.47 0.20
CA ARG A 142 -10.92 -7.74 -0.20
C ARG A 142 -11.13 -9.10 -0.85
N SER A 143 -10.08 -9.88 -1.07
CA SER A 143 -10.18 -11.16 -1.77
C SER A 143 -9.00 -12.08 -1.53
N ASN A 144 -9.20 -13.36 -1.88
CA ASN A 144 -8.11 -14.35 -1.97
C ASN A 144 -7.50 -14.37 -3.39
N PHE A 145 -7.48 -13.24 -4.10
CA PHE A 145 -6.99 -13.18 -5.48
C PHE A 145 -5.51 -13.56 -5.58
N ILE A 146 -4.67 -12.90 -4.78
CA ILE A 146 -3.20 -13.11 -4.80
C ILE A 146 -2.85 -14.55 -4.40
N THR A 147 -3.53 -15.11 -3.41
CA THR A 147 -3.27 -16.48 -2.93
C THR A 147 -3.66 -17.56 -3.95
N ARG A 148 -4.58 -17.25 -4.87
CA ARG A 148 -5.08 -18.15 -5.93
C ARG A 148 -4.43 -17.93 -7.30
N LEU A 149 -3.46 -17.01 -7.40
CA LEU A 149 -2.70 -16.81 -8.63
C LEU A 149 -1.97 -18.11 -9.04
N GLN A 150 -1.75 -18.26 -10.35
CA GLN A 150 -0.86 -19.30 -10.88
C GLN A 150 0.53 -19.19 -10.23
N LEU A 151 1.18 -20.33 -9.98
CA LEU A 151 2.36 -20.41 -9.13
C LEU A 151 3.50 -19.50 -9.62
N ASP A 152 3.77 -19.50 -10.92
CA ASP A 152 4.74 -18.66 -11.61
C ASP A 152 4.45 -17.17 -11.42
N LYS A 153 3.21 -16.73 -11.69
CA LYS A 153 2.79 -15.33 -11.51
C LYS A 153 2.82 -14.91 -10.05
N LYS A 154 2.42 -15.81 -9.13
CA LYS A 154 2.45 -15.59 -7.69
C LYS A 154 3.89 -15.39 -7.20
N GLN A 155 4.81 -16.27 -7.58
CA GLN A 155 6.22 -16.17 -7.20
C GLN A 155 6.87 -14.90 -7.75
N ALA A 156 6.59 -14.55 -9.01
CA ALA A 156 7.10 -13.31 -9.61
C ALA A 156 6.58 -12.06 -8.88
N LEU A 157 5.30 -12.04 -8.49
CA LEU A 157 4.69 -10.96 -7.72
C LEU A 157 5.29 -10.86 -6.31
N ILE A 158 5.32 -11.97 -5.57
CA ILE A 158 5.84 -12.00 -4.19
C ILE A 158 7.31 -11.59 -4.17
N GLY A 159 8.14 -12.07 -5.10
CA GLY A 159 9.54 -11.66 -5.21
C GLY A 159 9.71 -10.14 -5.36
N ARG A 160 8.90 -9.51 -6.24
CA ARG A 160 8.92 -8.04 -6.43
C ARG A 160 8.46 -7.29 -5.18
N LEU A 161 7.42 -7.78 -4.49
CA LEU A 161 6.94 -7.19 -3.24
C LEU A 161 7.98 -7.31 -2.12
N ILE A 162 8.70 -8.43 -2.04
CA ILE A 162 9.79 -8.61 -1.07
C ILE A 162 10.89 -7.59 -1.32
N PHE A 163 11.36 -7.45 -2.56
CA PHE A 163 12.41 -6.47 -2.89
C PHE A 163 12.00 -5.03 -2.58
N LEU A 164 10.71 -4.69 -2.78
CA LEU A 164 10.16 -3.38 -2.42
C LEU A 164 10.07 -3.18 -0.90
N ALA A 165 9.78 -4.24 -0.14
CA ALA A 165 9.59 -4.18 1.31
C ALA A 165 10.91 -4.21 2.11
N GLU A 166 12.00 -4.69 1.50
CA GLU A 166 13.34 -4.77 2.10
C GLU A 166 13.76 -3.45 2.77
N THR A 167 14.49 -3.58 3.89
CA THR A 167 15.10 -2.42 4.56
C THR A 167 16.29 -1.91 3.78
N TRP A 168 16.53 -0.60 3.87
CA TRP A 168 17.60 0.08 3.14
C TRP A 168 18.77 0.47 4.05
N GLY A 169 18.88 -0.18 5.22
CA GLY A 169 19.92 0.11 6.21
C GLY A 169 19.78 1.48 6.88
N GLY A 170 18.63 2.15 6.75
CA GLY A 170 18.41 3.51 7.26
C GLY A 170 18.75 3.63 8.75
N ARG A 171 18.12 2.81 9.60
CA ARG A 171 18.35 2.83 11.05
C ARG A 171 19.78 2.44 11.44
N GLU A 172 20.37 1.45 10.79
CA GLU A 172 21.77 1.03 11.01
C GLU A 172 22.76 2.17 10.67
N ASN A 173 22.40 3.02 9.71
CA ASN A 173 23.15 4.22 9.32
C ASN A 173 22.72 5.50 10.07
N GLY A 174 21.93 5.40 11.14
CA GLY A 174 21.47 6.55 11.94
C GLY A 174 20.42 7.45 11.23
N PHE A 175 19.70 6.89 10.27
CA PHE A 175 18.74 7.57 9.40
C PHE A 175 17.47 6.72 9.22
N ASP A 176 16.71 6.58 10.32
CA ASP A 176 15.43 5.88 10.38
C ASP A 176 14.34 6.45 9.45
N LEU A 177 13.17 5.80 9.42
CA LEU A 177 12.02 6.23 8.62
C LEU A 177 11.56 7.66 8.95
N ALA A 178 11.56 8.06 10.22
CA ALA A 178 11.11 9.40 10.62
C ALA A 178 12.07 10.49 10.11
N ARG A 179 13.39 10.25 10.17
CA ARG A 179 14.42 11.10 9.57
C ARG A 179 14.30 11.15 8.05
N CYS A 180 14.07 10.01 7.39
CA CYS A 180 13.81 9.99 5.94
C CYS A 180 12.63 10.90 5.55
N CYS A 181 11.62 10.99 6.42
CA CYS A 181 10.44 11.83 6.21
C CYS A 181 10.61 13.31 6.58
N SER A 182 11.65 13.66 7.35
CA SER A 182 11.80 15.00 7.94
C SER A 182 12.99 15.79 7.38
N VAL A 183 14.10 15.12 7.08
CA VAL A 183 15.35 15.77 6.69
C VAL A 183 15.31 16.17 5.22
N ARG A 184 15.43 17.46 4.93
CA ARG A 184 15.40 17.99 3.55
C ARG A 184 16.77 18.39 3.02
N ASN A 185 17.69 18.76 3.91
CA ASN A 185 19.02 19.22 3.54
C ASN A 185 19.94 18.03 3.21
N PRO A 186 20.54 17.97 2.01
CA PRO A 186 21.46 16.90 1.65
C PRO A 186 22.69 16.76 2.54
N ALA A 187 23.13 17.84 3.20
CA ALA A 187 24.27 17.80 4.12
C ALA A 187 24.03 16.94 5.37
N ASP A 188 22.76 16.68 5.70
CA ASP A 188 22.36 15.87 6.86
C ASP A 188 22.11 14.40 6.48
N PHE A 189 22.33 14.02 5.22
CA PHE A 189 22.18 12.64 4.76
C PHE A 189 23.41 11.80 5.13
N PRO A 190 23.23 10.49 5.41
CA PRO A 190 24.36 9.58 5.55
C PRO A 190 25.22 9.56 4.29
N GLU A 191 26.54 9.42 4.45
CA GLU A 191 27.53 9.44 3.35
C GLU A 191 27.20 8.42 2.24
N HIS A 192 26.66 7.26 2.61
CA HIS A 192 26.33 6.18 1.68
C HIS A 192 24.86 6.14 1.25
N ALA A 193 24.05 7.15 1.61
CA ALA A 193 22.61 7.11 1.38
C ALA A 193 22.20 7.14 -0.10
N THR A 194 23.09 7.62 -0.97
CA THR A 194 22.88 7.66 -2.42
C THR A 194 23.78 6.67 -3.17
N ASN A 195 24.51 5.84 -2.43
CA ASN A 195 25.36 4.80 -2.99
C ASN A 195 24.57 3.50 -3.10
N LEU A 196 24.82 2.74 -4.16
CA LEU A 196 24.31 1.39 -4.31
C LEU A 196 25.44 0.41 -3.98
N HIS A 197 25.23 -0.42 -2.96
CA HIS A 197 26.08 -1.57 -2.66
C HIS A 197 25.26 -2.84 -2.86
N PHE A 198 25.62 -3.65 -3.86
CA PHE A 198 24.88 -4.86 -4.20
C PHE A 198 25.82 -6.07 -4.29
N ALA A 199 25.73 -6.97 -3.30
CA ALA A 199 26.47 -8.21 -3.27
C ALA A 199 25.63 -9.37 -3.84
N TYR A 200 26.23 -10.18 -4.71
CA TYR A 200 25.62 -11.38 -5.27
C TYR A 200 26.66 -12.47 -5.50
N THR A 201 26.19 -13.71 -5.50
CA THR A 201 27.07 -14.87 -5.67
C THR A 201 26.86 -15.50 -7.04
N VAL A 202 27.96 -15.84 -7.72
CA VAL A 202 27.91 -16.56 -9.00
C VAL A 202 28.49 -17.97 -8.78
N PRO A 203 27.85 -19.02 -9.31
CA PRO A 203 28.46 -20.35 -9.36
C PRO A 203 29.76 -20.28 -10.18
N SER A 204 30.89 -20.73 -9.64
CA SER A 204 32.11 -20.84 -10.46
C SER A 204 31.92 -21.89 -11.56
N GLU A 205 32.29 -21.54 -12.79
CA GLU A 205 32.27 -22.46 -13.95
C GLU A 205 33.31 -23.60 -13.82
N SER A 206 34.19 -23.54 -12.82
CA SER A 206 35.23 -24.52 -12.54
C SER A 206 34.86 -25.48 -11.39
N SER A 207 33.80 -26.27 -11.54
CA SER A 207 33.56 -27.42 -10.65
C SER A 207 33.57 -28.72 -11.44
N THR A 208 34.63 -29.51 -11.23
CA THR A 208 34.69 -30.92 -11.58
C THR A 208 33.56 -31.69 -10.89
N ILE A 209 33.13 -32.77 -11.54
CA ILE A 209 31.85 -33.49 -11.35
C ILE A 209 31.55 -33.98 -9.91
N ASN A 210 32.47 -33.88 -8.94
CA ASN A 210 32.27 -34.39 -7.57
C ASN A 210 32.82 -33.51 -6.42
N GLY A 211 32.95 -32.18 -6.60
CA GLY A 211 33.35 -31.25 -5.53
C GLY A 211 32.25 -30.26 -5.14
N PRO A 212 32.25 -29.68 -3.90
CA PRO A 212 31.31 -28.63 -3.52
C PRO A 212 31.47 -27.43 -4.46
N THR A 213 30.37 -26.93 -5.01
CA THR A 213 30.34 -25.81 -5.96
C THR A 213 30.93 -24.57 -5.27
N MET A 214 32.14 -24.16 -5.66
CA MET A 214 32.71 -22.92 -5.14
C MET A 214 31.89 -21.73 -5.62
N GLN A 215 31.41 -20.95 -4.67
CA GLN A 215 30.60 -19.76 -4.89
C GLN A 215 31.51 -18.54 -4.82
N THR A 216 31.59 -17.76 -5.90
CA THR A 216 32.39 -16.52 -5.90
C THR A 216 31.49 -15.33 -5.57
N PRO A 217 31.74 -14.60 -4.46
CA PRO A 217 31.03 -13.37 -4.18
C PRO A 217 31.50 -12.28 -5.15
N LYS A 218 30.55 -11.64 -5.83
CA LYS A 218 30.75 -10.43 -6.62
C LYS A 218 30.01 -9.28 -5.97
N GLN A 219 30.54 -8.08 -6.10
CA GLN A 219 29.97 -6.86 -5.54
C GLN A 219 29.91 -5.79 -6.61
N ILE A 220 28.79 -5.08 -6.67
CA ILE A 220 28.58 -3.90 -7.51
C ILE A 220 28.46 -2.72 -6.58
N GLU A 221 29.31 -1.72 -6.80
CA GLU A 221 29.29 -0.46 -6.07
C GLU A 221 29.14 0.69 -7.04
N ILE A 222 28.13 1.53 -6.81
CA ILE A 222 27.90 2.73 -7.61
C ILE A 222 27.76 3.88 -6.63
N PRO A 223 28.78 4.74 -6.50
CA PRO A 223 28.66 5.93 -5.68
C PRO A 223 27.76 6.95 -6.37
N ASN A 224 27.00 7.73 -5.58
CA ASN A 224 26.17 8.83 -6.07
C ASN A 224 25.31 8.44 -7.28
N VAL A 225 24.50 7.39 -7.14
CA VAL A 225 23.72 6.77 -8.24
C VAL A 225 22.89 7.79 -9.03
N HIS A 226 22.35 8.80 -8.34
CA HIS A 226 21.57 9.90 -8.92
C HIS A 226 22.33 10.75 -9.96
N LEU A 227 23.67 10.72 -9.97
CA LEU A 227 24.52 11.42 -10.94
C LEU A 227 25.04 10.51 -12.07
N ALA A 228 24.81 9.21 -11.97
CA ALA A 228 25.38 8.22 -12.90
C ALA A 228 24.65 8.14 -14.25
N GLY A 229 23.49 8.78 -14.38
CA GLY A 229 22.70 8.77 -15.61
C GLY A 229 21.40 9.58 -15.52
N PRO A 230 20.70 9.75 -16.64
CA PRO A 230 19.49 10.58 -16.73
C PRO A 230 18.27 9.98 -16.00
N ASN A 231 18.27 8.67 -15.75
CA ASN A 231 17.24 7.98 -14.97
C ASN A 231 17.77 6.60 -14.50
N ALA A 232 17.06 5.97 -13.57
CA ALA A 232 17.41 4.67 -13.02
C ALA A 232 17.58 3.57 -14.08
N ALA A 233 16.70 3.51 -15.10
CA ALA A 233 16.81 2.52 -16.18
C ALA A 233 18.10 2.70 -17.00
N ALA A 234 18.49 3.95 -17.32
CA ALA A 234 19.73 4.22 -18.04
C ALA A 234 20.96 3.79 -17.23
N VAL A 235 20.97 4.02 -15.91
CA VAL A 235 22.05 3.54 -15.03
C VAL A 235 22.07 2.01 -15.00
N MET A 236 20.91 1.34 -14.98
CA MET A 236 20.82 -0.12 -15.04
C MET A 236 21.43 -0.70 -16.32
N GLU A 237 21.19 -0.09 -17.48
CA GLU A 237 21.81 -0.52 -18.75
C GLU A 237 23.35 -0.38 -18.69
N ILE A 238 23.87 0.70 -18.10
CA ILE A 238 25.32 0.88 -17.90
C ILE A 238 25.90 -0.25 -17.04
N VAL A 239 25.20 -0.62 -15.97
CA VAL A 239 25.64 -1.71 -15.07
C VAL A 239 25.64 -3.05 -15.78
N LEU A 240 24.60 -3.36 -16.56
CA LEU A 240 24.50 -4.63 -17.27
C LEU A 240 25.47 -4.76 -18.44
N ALA A 241 25.91 -3.64 -19.02
CA ALA A 241 27.00 -3.65 -19.99
C ALA A 241 28.34 -4.08 -19.36
N GLN A 242 28.50 -3.90 -18.04
CA GLN A 242 29.73 -4.22 -17.29
C GLN A 242 29.65 -5.52 -16.50
N HIS A 243 28.44 -5.95 -16.12
CA HIS A 243 28.21 -7.10 -15.26
C HIS A 243 27.14 -8.04 -15.82
N THR A 244 27.46 -9.33 -15.93
CA THR A 244 26.49 -10.37 -16.28
C THR A 244 25.79 -10.90 -15.03
N LEU A 245 24.48 -10.66 -14.93
CA LEU A 245 23.64 -11.00 -13.79
C LEU A 245 22.49 -11.93 -14.22
N PRO A 246 22.10 -12.93 -13.42
CA PRO A 246 20.84 -13.66 -13.61
C PRO A 246 19.62 -12.75 -13.46
N GLU A 247 18.53 -13.03 -14.18
CA GLU A 247 17.34 -12.16 -14.25
C GLU A 247 16.73 -11.83 -12.87
N ASP A 248 16.66 -12.80 -11.95
CA ASP A 248 16.15 -12.59 -10.58
C ASP A 248 16.97 -11.55 -9.82
N LYS A 249 18.30 -11.56 -10.00
CA LYS A 249 19.22 -10.60 -9.39
C LYS A 249 19.12 -9.24 -10.04
N GLN A 250 18.86 -9.17 -11.34
CA GLN A 250 18.68 -7.90 -12.03
C GLN A 250 17.47 -7.13 -11.50
N ILE A 251 16.34 -7.81 -11.23
CA ILE A 251 15.13 -7.17 -10.70
C ILE A 251 15.37 -6.61 -9.28
N LYS A 252 16.05 -7.40 -8.42
CA LYS A 252 16.41 -6.95 -7.08
C LYS A 252 17.35 -5.74 -7.13
N LEU A 253 18.40 -5.83 -7.94
CA LEU A 253 19.36 -4.75 -8.17
C LEU A 253 18.65 -3.48 -8.64
N PHE A 254 17.75 -3.59 -9.62
CA PHE A 254 17.03 -2.45 -10.16
C PHE A 254 16.14 -1.77 -9.10
N THR A 255 15.52 -2.55 -8.22
CA THR A 255 14.70 -2.02 -7.12
C THR A 255 15.55 -1.17 -6.16
N HIS A 256 16.73 -1.66 -5.79
CA HIS A 256 17.67 -0.95 -4.92
C HIS A 256 18.29 0.27 -5.63
N LEU A 257 18.60 0.14 -6.91
CA LEU A 257 19.11 1.24 -7.74
C LEU A 257 18.10 2.38 -7.84
N ARG A 258 16.83 2.08 -8.15
CA ARG A 258 15.75 3.08 -8.24
C ARG A 258 15.60 3.85 -6.93
N LEU A 259 15.70 3.16 -5.80
CA LEU A 259 15.68 3.80 -4.48
C LEU A 259 16.89 4.73 -4.29
N ALA A 260 18.12 4.25 -4.50
CA ALA A 260 19.33 5.05 -4.32
C ALA A 260 19.35 6.28 -5.25
N TYR A 261 18.80 6.13 -6.45
CA TYR A 261 18.60 7.22 -7.41
C TYR A 261 17.58 8.25 -6.90
N ALA A 262 16.46 7.80 -6.34
CA ALA A 262 15.38 8.65 -5.82
C ALA A 262 15.71 9.33 -4.48
N PHE A 263 16.59 8.74 -3.68
CA PHE A 263 16.86 9.15 -2.29
C PHE A 263 17.19 10.63 -2.07
N PRO A 264 17.97 11.32 -2.93
CA PRO A 264 18.27 12.74 -2.74
C PRO A 264 17.04 13.64 -2.84
N SER A 265 16.05 13.25 -3.65
CA SER A 265 14.81 14.00 -3.80
C SER A 265 13.87 13.67 -2.65
N PHE A 266 13.50 14.69 -1.88
CA PHE A 266 12.59 14.54 -0.74
C PHE A 266 11.27 13.87 -1.15
N ASP A 267 10.61 14.39 -2.18
CA ASP A 267 9.32 13.88 -2.63
C ASP A 267 9.43 12.43 -3.14
N GLN A 268 10.44 12.13 -3.97
CA GLN A 268 10.64 10.76 -4.46
C GLN A 268 10.99 9.79 -3.33
N ARG A 269 11.76 10.22 -2.34
CA ARG A 269 12.06 9.42 -1.15
C ARG A 269 10.80 9.11 -0.34
N LEU A 270 9.90 10.06 -0.16
CA LEU A 270 8.60 9.80 0.47
C LEU A 270 7.79 8.75 -0.31
N LEU A 271 7.76 8.84 -1.65
CA LEU A 271 7.09 7.84 -2.49
C LEU A 271 7.70 6.45 -2.32
N CYS A 272 9.04 6.34 -2.24
CA CYS A 272 9.71 5.07 -1.96
C CYS A 272 9.30 4.50 -0.59
N ILE A 273 9.21 5.34 0.45
CA ILE A 273 8.77 4.92 1.79
C ILE A 273 7.35 4.38 1.71
N GLN A 274 6.46 5.12 1.05
CA GLN A 274 5.07 4.69 0.86
C GLN A 274 5.00 3.34 0.13
N ALA A 275 5.81 3.15 -0.92
CA ALA A 275 5.84 1.91 -1.68
C ALA A 275 6.31 0.73 -0.81
N ARG A 276 7.34 0.93 0.01
CA ARG A 276 7.83 -0.07 0.98
C ARG A 276 6.76 -0.47 1.98
N LEU A 277 6.11 0.52 2.60
CA LEU A 277 5.07 0.30 3.61
C LEU A 277 3.84 -0.42 3.04
N GLN A 278 3.43 -0.06 1.82
CA GLN A 278 2.32 -0.74 1.14
C GLN A 278 2.70 -2.15 0.70
N ALA A 279 3.90 -2.37 0.16
CA ALA A 279 4.39 -3.70 -0.22
C ALA A 279 4.40 -4.65 0.99
N LEU A 280 4.87 -4.16 2.14
CA LEU A 280 4.84 -4.90 3.40
C LEU A 280 3.41 -5.30 3.78
N SER A 281 2.45 -4.37 3.74
CA SER A 281 1.06 -4.70 4.04
C SER A 281 0.47 -5.73 3.10
N ILE A 282 0.79 -5.68 1.80
CA ILE A 282 0.31 -6.66 0.82
C ILE A 282 0.87 -8.04 1.14
N LEU A 283 2.16 -8.15 1.48
CA LEU A 283 2.80 -9.41 1.87
C LEU A 283 2.13 -10.02 3.10
N VAL A 284 1.80 -9.21 4.10
CA VAL A 284 1.13 -9.68 5.31
C VAL A 284 -0.30 -10.16 5.01
N TYR A 285 -1.12 -9.34 4.36
CA TYR A 285 -2.50 -9.71 4.02
C TYR A 285 -2.60 -10.90 3.05
N SER A 286 -1.58 -11.13 2.23
CA SER A 286 -1.53 -12.26 1.29
C SER A 286 -0.91 -13.52 1.90
N ALA A 287 -0.61 -13.53 3.20
CA ALA A 287 0.09 -14.61 3.90
C ALA A 287 1.43 -15.02 3.24
N ALA A 288 2.10 -14.06 2.57
CA ALA A 288 3.35 -14.26 1.84
C ALA A 288 4.58 -13.75 2.62
N ILE A 289 4.38 -13.11 3.78
CA ILE A 289 5.46 -12.53 4.57
C ILE A 289 6.49 -13.55 5.06
N GLN A 290 6.10 -14.83 5.22
CA GLN A 290 6.99 -15.91 5.64
C GLN A 290 8.12 -16.24 4.64
N GLU A 291 7.97 -15.78 3.40
CA GLU A 291 8.96 -15.88 2.33
C GLU A 291 10.00 -14.73 2.41
N ALA A 292 9.71 -13.70 3.21
CA ALA A 292 10.51 -12.49 3.33
C ALA A 292 11.35 -12.50 4.62
N ASN A 293 12.66 -12.75 4.49
CA ASN A 293 13.59 -12.59 5.61
C ASN A 293 13.89 -11.09 5.84
N ASN A 294 14.02 -10.68 7.10
CA ASN A 294 14.50 -9.35 7.51
C ASN A 294 13.64 -8.14 7.08
N VAL A 295 12.41 -8.36 6.59
CA VAL A 295 11.48 -7.26 6.27
C VAL A 295 10.76 -6.75 7.52
N LEU A 296 10.35 -7.64 8.42
CA LEU A 296 9.81 -7.34 9.74
C LEU A 296 10.92 -7.39 10.79
N TYR A 297 11.86 -6.46 10.71
CA TYR A 297 12.99 -6.37 11.64
C TYR A 297 12.57 -5.79 13.01
N ASP A 298 13.38 -6.06 14.02
CA ASP A 298 13.21 -5.52 15.37
C ASP A 298 13.35 -4.00 15.35
N GLY A 299 12.41 -3.28 15.97
CA GLY A 299 12.40 -1.82 15.93
C GLY A 299 11.49 -1.20 14.86
N LEU A 300 10.96 -1.99 13.92
CA LEU A 300 10.09 -1.47 12.85
C LEU A 300 8.80 -0.82 13.41
N ILE A 301 8.19 -1.40 14.44
CA ILE A 301 6.94 -0.86 15.01
C ILE A 301 7.19 0.52 15.62
N GLU A 302 8.30 0.68 16.33
CA GLU A 302 8.75 1.94 16.90
C GLU A 302 9.01 2.99 15.80
N GLU A 303 9.71 2.63 14.72
CA GLU A 303 9.93 3.56 13.60
C GLU A 303 8.60 4.00 12.95
N LEU A 304 7.63 3.09 12.81
CA LEU A 304 6.30 3.44 12.29
C LEU A 304 5.58 4.42 13.22
N VAL A 305 5.68 4.25 14.54
CA VAL A 305 5.10 5.17 15.52
C VAL A 305 5.84 6.51 15.54
N GLU A 306 7.16 6.53 15.37
CA GLU A 306 7.97 7.75 15.23
C GLU A 306 7.55 8.56 14.00
N VAL A 307 7.28 7.90 12.86
CA VAL A 307 6.72 8.55 11.67
C VAL A 307 5.38 9.22 11.96
N LEU A 308 4.50 8.58 12.74
CA LEU A 308 3.22 9.18 13.14
C LEU A 308 3.40 10.42 14.03
N ASN A 309 4.49 10.48 14.80
CA ASN A 309 4.85 11.59 15.68
C ASN A 309 5.54 12.78 14.97
N VAL A 310 5.95 12.63 13.71
CA VAL A 310 6.55 13.73 12.94
C VAL A 310 5.57 14.90 12.88
N ARG A 311 6.03 16.11 13.22
CA ARG A 311 5.14 17.30 13.34
C ARG A 311 4.65 17.85 12.01
N ASP A 312 5.29 17.49 10.90
CA ASP A 312 4.91 17.94 9.56
C ASP A 312 3.50 17.44 9.21
N SER A 313 2.61 18.39 8.91
CA SER A 313 1.21 18.15 8.54
C SER A 313 1.05 17.72 7.09
N THR A 314 2.04 17.98 6.23
CA THR A 314 1.99 17.56 4.82
C THR A 314 2.23 16.06 4.63
N LEU A 315 2.76 15.37 5.64
CA LEU A 315 3.06 13.92 5.61
C LEU A 315 1.84 13.02 5.82
N THR A 316 0.65 13.51 5.47
CA THR A 316 -0.62 12.82 5.72
C THR A 316 -0.64 11.40 5.13
N ASP A 317 -0.24 11.24 3.87
CA ASP A 317 -0.32 9.94 3.19
C ASP A 317 0.72 8.94 3.70
N ILE A 318 1.89 9.45 4.14
CA ILE A 318 2.92 8.64 4.80
C ILE A 318 2.43 8.15 6.16
N LYS A 319 1.84 9.03 6.97
CA LYS A 319 1.23 8.66 8.26
C LYS A 319 0.09 7.67 8.08
N ALA A 320 -0.76 7.88 7.07
CA ALA A 320 -1.83 6.94 6.75
C ALA A 320 -1.27 5.57 6.32
N SER A 321 -0.17 5.56 5.56
CA SER A 321 0.51 4.33 5.15
C SER A 321 1.15 3.61 6.35
N ALA A 322 1.79 4.33 7.27
CA ALA A 322 2.34 3.77 8.50
C ALA A 322 1.25 3.11 9.37
N LEU A 323 0.09 3.78 9.55
CA LEU A 323 -1.06 3.19 10.25
C LEU A 323 -1.62 1.96 9.53
N LYS A 324 -1.73 1.97 8.19
CA LYS A 324 -2.14 0.80 7.40
C LYS A 324 -1.15 -0.37 7.56
N THR A 325 0.14 -0.08 7.64
CA THR A 325 1.18 -1.09 7.90
C THR A 325 1.05 -1.66 9.30
N LEU A 326 0.93 -0.83 10.35
CA LEU A 326 0.64 -1.30 11.71
C LEU A 326 -0.64 -2.15 11.76
N THR A 327 -1.69 -1.71 11.08
CA THR A 327 -2.95 -2.45 10.95
C THR A 327 -2.75 -3.82 10.31
N SER A 328 -1.93 -3.91 9.25
CA SER A 328 -1.64 -5.19 8.63
C SER A 328 -0.86 -6.12 9.56
N ILE A 329 0.09 -5.60 10.34
CA ILE A 329 0.92 -6.37 11.27
C ILE A 329 0.07 -6.97 12.41
N ILE A 330 -1.03 -6.33 12.82
CA ILE A 330 -1.99 -6.92 13.77
C ILE A 330 -2.49 -8.30 13.29
N HIS A 331 -2.66 -8.47 11.98
CA HIS A 331 -3.15 -9.71 11.37
C HIS A 331 -2.08 -10.79 11.19
N LEU A 332 -0.84 -10.57 11.64
CA LEU A 332 0.17 -11.62 11.59
C LEU A 332 -0.29 -12.82 12.43
N GLU A 333 -0.59 -13.91 11.74
CA GLU A 333 -0.87 -15.19 12.38
C GLU A 333 0.36 -15.69 13.12
N ARG A 334 0.14 -16.44 14.20
CA ARG A 334 1.22 -17.08 14.94
C ARG A 334 1.92 -18.09 14.02
N THR A 335 3.13 -17.75 13.59
CA THR A 335 4.01 -18.64 12.83
C THR A 335 5.35 -18.76 13.56
N THR A 336 6.11 -19.83 13.29
CA THR A 336 7.44 -20.01 13.91
C THR A 336 8.43 -18.93 13.49
N LYS A 337 8.26 -18.34 12.29
CA LYS A 337 9.13 -17.28 11.77
C LYS A 337 8.71 -15.86 12.18
N HIS A 338 7.42 -15.62 12.32
CA HIS A 338 6.88 -14.31 12.69
C HIS A 338 5.87 -14.48 13.83
N PRO A 339 6.26 -14.17 15.07
CA PRO A 339 5.34 -14.21 16.20
C PRO A 339 4.33 -13.05 16.12
N PRO A 340 3.16 -13.16 16.78
CA PRO A 340 2.24 -12.05 16.91
C PRO A 340 2.91 -10.85 17.59
N ARG A 341 2.78 -9.66 17.00
CA ARG A 341 3.39 -8.41 17.50
C ARG A 341 2.38 -7.45 18.14
N LEU A 342 1.18 -7.93 18.47
CA LEU A 342 0.09 -7.11 19.00
C LEU A 342 0.50 -6.36 20.28
N GLN A 343 1.18 -7.03 21.21
CA GLN A 343 1.63 -6.43 22.47
C GLN A 343 2.63 -5.29 22.23
N GLU A 344 3.58 -5.50 21.32
CA GLU A 344 4.56 -4.48 20.93
C GLU A 344 3.88 -3.26 20.28
N ILE A 345 2.85 -3.48 19.46
CA ILE A 345 2.04 -2.39 18.91
C ILE A 345 1.34 -1.62 20.03
N ILE A 346 0.74 -2.29 21.01
CA ILE A 346 0.06 -1.65 22.15
C ILE A 346 1.05 -0.79 22.95
N GLU A 347 2.24 -1.31 23.22
CA GLU A 347 3.29 -0.63 23.98
C GLU A 347 3.84 0.58 23.21
N ALA A 348 4.25 0.40 21.96
CA ALA A 348 4.81 1.47 21.13
C ALA A 348 3.79 2.60 20.89
N THR A 349 2.53 2.25 20.66
CA THR A 349 1.45 3.25 20.48
C THR A 349 0.91 3.81 21.80
N GLN A 350 1.33 3.23 22.94
CA GLN A 350 0.81 3.54 24.28
C GLN A 350 -0.72 3.45 24.35
N ALA A 351 -1.29 2.47 23.67
CA ALA A 351 -2.75 2.34 23.49
C ALA A 351 -3.51 2.07 24.80
N ASN A 352 -2.83 1.60 25.84
CA ASN A 352 -3.42 1.27 27.15
C ASN A 352 -3.43 2.44 28.15
N SER A 353 -2.90 3.61 27.79
CA SER A 353 -2.80 4.78 28.67
C SER A 353 -3.66 5.92 28.16
N TYR A 354 -4.45 6.55 29.04
CA TYR A 354 -5.27 7.70 28.67
C TYR A 354 -4.46 8.84 28.02
N HIS A 355 -3.26 9.12 28.53
CA HIS A 355 -2.33 10.12 27.99
C HIS A 355 -1.37 9.55 26.94
N GLY A 356 -1.56 8.30 26.54
CA GLY A 356 -0.75 7.66 25.52
C GLY A 356 -0.91 8.31 24.15
N PHE A 357 0.07 8.05 23.29
CA PHE A 357 0.13 8.60 21.93
C PHE A 357 -1.14 8.31 21.11
N LEU A 358 -1.55 7.04 21.00
CA LEU A 358 -2.71 6.68 20.18
C LEU A 358 -4.01 7.33 20.68
N PRO A 359 -4.39 7.26 21.96
CA PRO A 359 -5.59 7.94 22.46
C PRO A 359 -5.55 9.46 22.26
N ALA A 360 -4.38 10.09 22.40
CA ALA A 360 -4.21 11.51 22.10
C ALA A 360 -4.45 11.83 20.62
N LEU A 361 -3.90 11.03 19.70
CA LEU A 361 -4.12 11.17 18.26
C LEU A 361 -5.60 10.98 17.89
N VAL A 362 -6.30 10.02 18.51
CA VAL A 362 -7.73 9.79 18.28
C VAL A 362 -8.56 10.97 18.77
N ARG A 363 -8.29 11.50 19.96
CA ARG A 363 -8.97 12.72 20.46
C ARG A 363 -8.73 13.90 19.53
N GLN A 364 -7.49 14.15 19.11
CA GLN A 364 -7.17 15.22 18.16
C GLN A 364 -7.93 15.06 16.83
N CYS A 365 -8.01 13.84 16.30
CA CYS A 365 -8.78 13.53 15.10
C CYS A 365 -10.26 13.84 15.30
N ILE A 366 -10.85 13.37 16.40
CA ILE A 366 -12.27 13.55 16.71
C ILE A 366 -12.60 15.01 16.99
N ASP A 367 -11.75 15.73 17.70
CA ASP A 367 -11.91 17.16 17.95
C ASP A 367 -11.95 17.93 16.63
N LYS A 368 -11.02 17.66 15.69
CA LYS A 368 -11.04 18.26 14.34
C LYS A 368 -12.19 17.78 13.44
N LEU A 369 -12.79 16.62 13.71
CA LEU A 369 -13.95 16.11 12.97
C LEU A 369 -15.28 16.68 13.50
N THR A 370 -15.29 17.22 14.73
CA THR A 370 -16.48 17.70 15.44
C THR A 370 -16.41 19.19 15.77
N ASP A 371 -15.42 19.89 15.25
CA ASP A 371 -15.25 21.33 15.35
C ASP A 371 -15.76 22.00 14.06
N ASP A 372 -16.44 23.14 14.20
CA ASP A 372 -16.98 23.94 13.10
C ASP A 372 -15.88 24.72 12.35
N SER A 373 -14.62 24.51 12.70
CA SER A 373 -13.48 25.14 12.04
C SER A 373 -13.23 24.57 10.64
N ASN A 374 -12.75 25.44 9.73
CA ASN A 374 -12.46 25.06 8.34
C ASN A 374 -11.27 24.08 8.20
N GLU A 375 -10.55 23.74 9.27
CA GLU A 375 -9.37 22.88 9.21
C GLU A 375 -9.69 21.40 9.52
N ARG A 376 -10.24 20.71 8.53
CA ARG A 376 -10.62 19.30 8.67
C ARG A 376 -9.42 18.37 8.85
N PHE A 377 -9.58 17.35 9.68
CA PHE A 377 -8.60 16.28 9.78
C PHE A 377 -8.51 15.51 8.44
N PRO A 378 -7.31 15.17 7.93
CA PRO A 378 -7.21 14.55 6.62
C PRO A 378 -7.90 13.19 6.53
N GLN A 379 -8.74 13.01 5.50
CA GLN A 379 -9.61 11.83 5.34
C GLN A 379 -8.83 10.51 5.23
N SER A 380 -7.70 10.50 4.52
CA SER A 380 -6.89 9.28 4.35
C SER A 380 -6.31 8.81 5.70
N LEU A 381 -5.92 9.75 6.56
CA LEU A 381 -5.37 9.48 7.88
C LEU A 381 -6.45 9.07 8.88
N SER A 382 -7.59 9.77 8.94
CA SER A 382 -8.69 9.38 9.82
C SER A 382 -9.25 8.01 9.44
N THR A 383 -9.39 7.73 8.14
CA THR A 383 -9.81 6.41 7.63
C THR A 383 -8.86 5.30 8.07
N ALA A 384 -7.54 5.54 7.98
CA ALA A 384 -6.53 4.60 8.45
C ALA A 384 -6.59 4.41 9.98
N LEU A 385 -6.76 5.49 10.74
CA LEU A 385 -6.84 5.48 12.20
C LEU A 385 -8.06 4.70 12.71
N PHE A 386 -9.26 4.98 12.21
CA PHE A 386 -10.46 4.22 12.59
C PHE A 386 -10.39 2.76 12.14
N SER A 387 -9.73 2.47 11.01
CA SER A 387 -9.47 1.09 10.59
C SER A 387 -8.53 0.40 11.58
N PHE A 388 -7.46 1.07 12.02
CA PHE A 388 -6.52 0.56 13.00
C PHE A 388 -7.22 0.25 14.34
N LEU A 389 -8.05 1.18 14.84
CA LEU A 389 -8.85 0.97 16.06
C LEU A 389 -9.77 -0.25 15.95
N TYR A 390 -10.48 -0.39 14.83
CA TYR A 390 -11.35 -1.55 14.59
C TYR A 390 -10.58 -2.87 14.64
N HIS A 391 -9.43 -2.93 13.98
CA HIS A 391 -8.62 -4.15 13.96
C HIS A 391 -7.95 -4.41 15.30
N LEU A 392 -7.56 -3.39 16.05
CA LEU A 392 -7.05 -3.53 17.41
C LEU A 392 -8.13 -4.07 18.36
N ALA A 393 -9.34 -3.50 18.32
CA ALA A 393 -10.49 -3.92 19.12
C ALA A 393 -11.01 -5.33 18.77
N SER A 394 -10.66 -5.85 17.59
CA SER A 394 -11.06 -7.20 17.17
C SER A 394 -10.33 -8.32 17.93
N TYR A 395 -9.27 -7.98 18.68
CA TYR A 395 -8.53 -8.91 19.53
C TYR A 395 -8.71 -8.50 20.99
N GLU A 396 -8.92 -9.48 21.88
CA GLU A 396 -9.20 -9.26 23.31
C GLU A 396 -8.18 -8.31 23.97
N THR A 397 -6.88 -8.60 23.87
CA THR A 397 -5.81 -7.75 24.45
C THR A 397 -5.82 -6.32 23.89
N GLY A 398 -6.15 -6.15 22.61
CA GLY A 398 -6.26 -4.83 21.99
C GLY A 398 -7.52 -4.09 22.44
N GLY A 399 -8.64 -4.80 22.60
CA GLY A 399 -9.87 -4.28 23.17
C GLY A 399 -9.69 -3.82 24.63
N ASP A 400 -9.03 -4.63 25.47
CA ASP A 400 -8.70 -4.26 26.85
C ASP A 400 -7.83 -2.99 26.92
N ALA A 401 -6.83 -2.87 26.05
CA ALA A 401 -6.02 -1.64 25.97
C ALA A 401 -6.88 -0.42 25.63
N LEU A 402 -7.82 -0.55 24.70
CA LEU A 402 -8.74 0.52 24.30
C LEU A 402 -9.74 0.88 25.41
N VAL A 403 -10.20 -0.10 26.19
CA VAL A 403 -11.00 0.15 27.41
C VAL A 403 -10.19 0.97 28.42
N ASN A 404 -8.96 0.52 28.71
CA ASN A 404 -8.09 1.13 29.72
C ASN A 404 -7.70 2.58 29.41
N CYS A 405 -7.59 2.96 28.13
CA CYS A 405 -7.32 4.35 27.76
C CYS A 405 -8.58 5.24 27.67
N GLY A 406 -9.77 4.71 27.97
CA GLY A 406 -11.01 5.48 27.99
C GLY A 406 -11.50 5.92 26.60
N ILE A 407 -11.17 5.17 25.53
CA ILE A 407 -11.50 5.59 24.16
C ILE A 407 -13.01 5.69 23.90
N MET A 408 -13.83 4.96 24.67
CA MET A 408 -15.29 4.94 24.56
C MET A 408 -15.90 6.35 24.52
N GLN A 409 -15.49 7.22 25.44
CA GLN A 409 -15.98 8.60 25.51
C GLN A 409 -15.73 9.36 24.21
N SER A 410 -14.55 9.18 23.62
CA SER A 410 -14.17 9.85 22.38
C SER A 410 -15.01 9.34 21.20
N LEU A 411 -15.22 8.02 21.11
CA LEU A 411 -16.03 7.43 20.04
C LEU A 411 -17.51 7.84 20.13
N ILE A 412 -18.07 7.92 21.35
CA ILE A 412 -19.45 8.40 21.57
C ILE A 412 -19.60 9.87 21.17
N LYS A 413 -18.56 10.70 21.35
CA LYS A 413 -18.56 12.10 20.87
C LYS A 413 -18.77 12.17 19.35
N VAL A 414 -18.17 11.26 18.57
CA VAL A 414 -18.40 11.18 17.12
C VAL A 414 -19.85 10.80 16.80
N VAL A 415 -20.44 9.87 17.54
CA VAL A 415 -21.83 9.44 17.30
C VAL A 415 -22.83 10.57 17.58
N ASN A 416 -22.56 11.41 18.58
CA ASN A 416 -23.41 12.52 18.97
C ASN A 416 -23.29 13.78 18.09
N TYR A 417 -22.31 13.86 17.19
CA TYR A 417 -22.18 14.98 16.28
C TYR A 417 -23.04 14.77 15.02
N TYR A 418 -23.74 15.81 14.57
CA TYR A 418 -24.69 15.74 13.46
C TYR A 418 -24.17 16.52 12.26
N ASP A 419 -23.78 15.78 11.23
CA ASP A 419 -23.41 16.28 9.91
C ASP A 419 -23.89 15.26 8.87
N GLU A 420 -24.56 15.74 7.83
CA GLU A 420 -25.18 14.93 6.77
C GLU A 420 -24.21 14.55 5.64
N SER A 421 -22.96 15.01 5.69
CA SER A 421 -21.95 14.66 4.70
C SER A 421 -21.65 13.16 4.71
N GLN A 422 -21.45 12.59 3.51
CA GLN A 422 -21.15 11.16 3.35
C GLN A 422 -19.88 10.74 4.11
N ASP A 423 -18.87 11.61 4.15
CA ASP A 423 -17.63 11.37 4.88
C ASP A 423 -17.90 11.22 6.38
N PHE A 424 -18.73 12.09 6.95
CA PHE A 424 -19.08 12.02 8.36
C PHE A 424 -19.88 10.74 8.69
N ILE A 425 -20.86 10.38 7.85
CA ILE A 425 -21.62 9.13 7.99
C ILE A 425 -20.69 7.90 7.98
N MET A 426 -19.66 7.90 7.12
CA MET A 426 -18.64 6.84 7.10
C MET A 426 -17.89 6.77 8.44
N PHE A 427 -17.50 7.89 9.03
CA PHE A 427 -16.79 7.92 10.31
C PHE A 427 -17.67 7.43 11.46
N VAL A 428 -18.94 7.85 11.52
CA VAL A 428 -19.91 7.33 12.51
C VAL A 428 -20.04 5.82 12.38
N THR A 429 -20.21 5.31 11.16
CA THR A 429 -20.31 3.86 10.90
C THR A 429 -19.08 3.10 11.41
N ARG A 430 -17.88 3.66 11.24
CA ARG A 430 -16.64 3.06 11.74
C ARG A 430 -16.55 3.14 13.26
N ALA A 431 -16.90 4.28 13.87
CA ALA A 431 -16.90 4.46 15.32
C ALA A 431 -17.85 3.48 16.01
N VAL A 432 -19.08 3.32 15.50
CA VAL A 432 -20.08 2.38 16.03
C VAL A 432 -19.54 0.94 16.00
N ARG A 433 -18.84 0.52 14.94
CA ARG A 433 -18.23 -0.82 14.88
C ARG A 433 -17.13 -1.03 15.91
N VAL A 434 -16.36 0.01 16.24
CA VAL A 434 -15.35 -0.07 17.31
C VAL A 434 -16.05 -0.14 18.67
N ILE A 435 -17.09 0.69 18.89
CA ILE A 435 -17.89 0.69 20.12
C ILE A 435 -18.52 -0.69 20.34
N ASP A 436 -19.12 -1.29 19.30
CA ASP A 436 -19.74 -2.62 19.37
C ASP A 436 -18.74 -3.66 19.91
N LEU A 437 -17.54 -3.74 19.32
CA LEU A 437 -16.47 -4.63 19.77
C LEU A 437 -16.07 -4.37 21.23
N ILE A 438 -15.84 -3.11 21.60
CA ILE A 438 -15.43 -2.75 22.97
C ILE A 438 -16.54 -3.03 23.99
N THR A 439 -17.80 -2.84 23.62
CA THR A 439 -18.96 -3.05 24.51
C THR A 439 -19.11 -4.52 24.89
N THR A 440 -18.64 -5.45 24.05
CA THR A 440 -18.58 -6.88 24.41
C THR A 440 -17.62 -7.17 25.57
N LEU A 441 -16.62 -6.30 25.79
CA LEU A 441 -15.63 -6.42 26.85
C LEU A 441 -16.00 -5.57 28.08
N ASP A 442 -16.47 -4.34 27.87
CA ASP A 442 -16.84 -3.41 28.94
C ASP A 442 -18.16 -2.66 28.65
N MET A 443 -19.27 -3.30 29.00
CA MET A 443 -20.60 -2.72 28.95
C MET A 443 -20.77 -1.55 29.94
N THR A 444 -20.01 -1.52 31.04
CA THR A 444 -20.16 -0.49 32.09
C THR A 444 -19.67 0.86 31.58
N SER A 445 -18.55 0.89 30.87
CA SER A 445 -18.05 2.11 30.22
C SER A 445 -19.02 2.65 29.18
N PHE A 446 -19.65 1.79 28.37
CA PHE A 446 -20.69 2.19 27.41
C PHE A 446 -21.89 2.86 28.10
N GLN A 447 -22.40 2.25 29.17
CA GLN A 447 -23.52 2.79 29.96
C GLN A 447 -23.16 4.13 30.62
N THR A 448 -21.97 4.22 31.23
CA THR A 448 -21.49 5.44 31.91
C THR A 448 -21.37 6.63 30.95
N ASN A 449 -21.09 6.37 29.67
CA ASN A 449 -21.01 7.39 28.62
C ASN A 449 -22.35 7.67 27.92
N ASN A 450 -23.49 7.24 28.47
CA ASN A 450 -24.83 7.38 27.87
C ASN A 450 -24.94 6.79 26.45
N GLY A 451 -24.18 5.72 26.17
CA GLY A 451 -24.04 5.20 24.82
C GLY A 451 -25.35 4.74 24.18
N LEU A 452 -26.26 4.16 24.97
CA LEU A 452 -27.59 3.76 24.49
C LEU A 452 -28.39 4.96 23.98
N GLN A 453 -28.42 6.06 24.74
CA GLN A 453 -29.14 7.26 24.34
C GLN A 453 -28.51 7.91 23.10
N ALA A 454 -27.18 7.93 23.02
CA ALA A 454 -26.46 8.42 21.85
C ALA A 454 -26.85 7.64 20.58
N PHE A 455 -27.00 6.32 20.68
CA PHE A 455 -27.39 5.48 19.54
C PHE A 455 -28.87 5.68 19.16
N ILE A 456 -29.77 5.81 20.14
CA ILE A 456 -31.18 6.11 19.89
C ILE A 456 -31.32 7.45 19.17
N ASN A 457 -30.72 8.51 19.72
CA ASN A 457 -30.79 9.85 19.13
C ASN A 457 -30.24 9.89 17.70
N ARG A 458 -29.28 9.02 17.35
CA ARG A 458 -28.69 8.97 16.01
C ARG A 458 -29.59 8.27 14.98
N LEU A 459 -30.51 7.42 15.43
CA LEU A 459 -31.47 6.71 14.58
C LEU A 459 -32.74 7.53 14.33
N GLU A 460 -33.09 8.43 15.25
CA GLU A 460 -34.12 9.47 15.11
C GLU A 460 -33.64 10.61 14.23
#